data_AF-A0A7X6U8H5-F1
#
_entry.id   AF-A0A7X6U8H5-F1
#
_cell.length_a   1.000
_cell.length_b   1.000
_cell.length_c   1.000
_cell.angle_alpha   90.00
_cell.angle_beta   90.00
_cell.angle_gamma   90.00
#
_symmetry.space_group_name_H-M   'P 1'
#
loop_
_entity.id
_entity.type
_entity.pdbx_description
1 polymer ?
#
loop_
_entity_poly.entity_id
_entity_poly.type
_entity_poly.pdbx_seq_one_letter_code
_entity_poly.pdbx_strand_id
1 'polypeptide(L)'
;GVGKSTLVNRLFGGEVMAVGSVSEKIGRGRHTTREVVFFPFAGGYLADTPGFSTLELYEVGIRAEQVTLGFPEIGRLSEPCRFQDCRHLGEPGCALPGGPIHPDRLERYRLLRSQLEDVNPYAKKGRGRTMAEPV
;
A
#
# COMPACT_ATOMS: atom_id res chain seq x y z
N GLY A 1 -14.67 -1.73 -5.43
CA GLY A 1 -14.95 -1.34 -4.04
C GLY A 1 -14.81 0.16 -3.78
N VAL A 2 -13.61 0.73 -3.92
CA VAL A 2 -13.31 2.14 -3.54
C VAL A 2 -13.76 3.22 -4.55
N GLY A 3 -14.50 2.84 -5.61
CA GLY A 3 -15.04 3.80 -6.59
C GLY A 3 -14.16 4.14 -7.81
N LYS A 4 -13.03 3.44 -8.06
CA LYS A 4 -12.16 3.70 -9.21
C LYS A 4 -12.90 3.69 -10.56
N SER A 5 -13.64 2.62 -10.88
CA SER A 5 -14.37 2.51 -12.15
C SER A 5 -15.48 3.57 -12.29
N THR A 6 -16.10 3.98 -11.18
CA THR A 6 -17.04 5.10 -11.17
C THR A 6 -16.34 6.43 -11.48
N LEU A 7 -15.14 6.66 -10.94
CA LEU A 7 -14.34 7.84 -11.27
C LEU A 7 -13.93 7.84 -12.74
N VAL A 8 -13.51 6.69 -13.28
CA VAL A 8 -13.21 6.53 -14.71
C VAL A 8 -14.41 6.94 -15.56
N ASN A 9 -15.59 6.36 -15.34
CA ASN A 9 -16.79 6.71 -16.12
C ASN A 9 -17.14 8.21 -16.06
N ARG A 10 -16.95 8.86 -14.90
CA ARG A 10 -17.17 10.31 -14.77
C ARG A 10 -16.18 11.14 -15.59
N LEU A 11 -14.91 10.72 -15.66
CA LEU A 11 -13.89 11.41 -16.46
C LEU A 11 -14.19 11.35 -17.96
N PHE A 12 -14.82 10.28 -18.44
CA PHE A 12 -15.17 10.09 -19.84
C PHE A 12 -16.59 10.58 -20.20
N GLY A 13 -17.34 11.11 -19.23
CA GLY A 13 -18.70 11.61 -19.46
C GLY A 13 -19.74 10.53 -19.81
N GLY A 14 -19.44 9.25 -19.56
CA GLY A 14 -20.31 8.13 -19.93
C GLY A 14 -19.78 6.78 -19.44
N GLU A 15 -20.55 5.71 -19.67
CA GLU A 15 -20.12 4.35 -19.32
C GLU A 15 -19.10 3.81 -20.33
N VAL A 16 -17.81 4.00 -20.01
CA VAL A 16 -16.69 3.35 -20.71
C VAL A 16 -16.27 2.04 -20.05
N MET A 17 -16.64 1.85 -18.77
CA MET A 17 -16.47 0.63 -18.01
C MET A 17 -17.82 0.08 -17.56
N ALA A 18 -18.04 -1.23 -17.74
CA ALA A 18 -19.18 -1.91 -17.16
C ALA A 18 -19.12 -1.86 -15.63
N VAL A 19 -20.10 -1.21 -14.99
CA VAL A 19 -20.29 -1.18 -13.54
C VAL A 19 -21.51 -2.06 -13.24
N GLY A 20 -21.30 -3.32 -12.87
CA GLY A 20 -22.43 -4.14 -12.42
C GLY A 20 -22.99 -3.71 -11.04
N SER A 21 -24.06 -4.35 -10.61
CA SER A 21 -24.74 -4.04 -9.36
C SER A 21 -23.91 -4.38 -8.10
N VAL A 22 -24.17 -3.65 -7.01
CA VAL A 22 -23.59 -3.92 -5.69
C VAL A 22 -24.17 -5.23 -5.15
N SER A 23 -23.32 -6.18 -4.77
CA SER A 23 -23.77 -7.44 -4.18
C SER A 23 -24.28 -7.21 -2.75
N GLU A 24 -25.56 -7.45 -2.52
CA GLU A 24 -26.25 -7.32 -1.21
C GLU A 24 -25.68 -8.24 -0.11
N LYS A 25 -24.95 -9.30 -0.48
CA LYS A 25 -24.43 -10.29 0.47
C LYS A 25 -23.17 -9.89 1.25
N ILE A 26 -22.42 -8.86 0.80
CA ILE A 26 -21.07 -8.57 1.35
C ILE A 26 -20.80 -7.08 1.57
N GLY A 27 -21.76 -6.19 1.25
CA GLY A 27 -21.61 -4.73 1.40
C GLY A 27 -20.44 -4.12 0.60
N ARG A 28 -19.83 -4.87 -0.32
CA ARG A 28 -18.70 -4.44 -1.14
C ARG A 28 -19.02 -4.66 -2.61
N GLY A 29 -18.96 -3.59 -3.40
CA GLY A 29 -19.14 -3.64 -4.85
C GLY A 29 -18.12 -4.58 -5.50
N ARG A 30 -18.61 -5.70 -6.06
CA ARG A 30 -17.84 -6.70 -6.78
C ARG A 30 -17.73 -6.28 -8.25
N HIS A 31 -16.95 -5.23 -8.48
CA HIS A 31 -16.27 -4.99 -9.76
C HIS A 31 -14.79 -5.06 -9.48
N THR A 32 -14.25 -6.25 -9.76
CA THR A 32 -12.82 -6.51 -9.80
C THR A 32 -12.37 -6.21 -11.21
N THR A 33 -11.78 -5.03 -11.46
CA THR A 33 -10.85 -4.91 -12.57
C THR A 33 -9.81 -6.01 -12.34
N ARG A 34 -9.83 -7.06 -13.17
CA ARG A 34 -8.91 -8.21 -13.09
C ARG A 34 -7.72 -8.05 -14.04
N GLU A 35 -7.91 -7.21 -15.04
CA GLU A 35 -6.94 -6.90 -16.07
C GLU A 35 -6.61 -5.42 -16.02
N VAL A 36 -5.42 -5.06 -16.48
CA VAL A 36 -5.05 -3.66 -16.68
C VAL A 36 -5.62 -3.20 -18.01
N VAL A 37 -6.40 -2.13 -17.99
CA VAL A 37 -7.01 -1.55 -19.20
C VAL A 37 -6.48 -0.14 -19.39
N PHE A 38 -6.05 0.19 -20.62
CA PHE A 38 -5.59 1.53 -20.99
C PHE A 38 -6.65 2.23 -21.85
N PHE A 39 -7.07 3.42 -21.42
CA PHE A 39 -7.99 4.28 -22.15
C PHE A 39 -7.25 5.51 -22.68
N PRO A 40 -7.33 5.85 -23.98
CA PRO A 40 -6.83 7.13 -24.47
C PRO A 40 -7.54 8.28 -23.74
N PHE A 41 -6.79 9.18 -23.11
CA PHE A 41 -7.36 10.28 -22.32
C PHE A 41 -6.42 11.49 -22.33
N ALA A 42 -6.96 12.68 -22.65
CA ALA A 42 -6.25 13.96 -22.59
C ALA A 42 -4.85 13.96 -23.26
N GLY A 43 -4.71 13.32 -24.42
CA GLY A 43 -3.43 13.23 -25.15
C GLY A 43 -2.45 12.17 -24.64
N GLY A 44 -2.85 11.37 -23.64
CA GLY A 44 -2.11 10.22 -23.14
C GLY A 44 -3.03 9.02 -22.88
N TYR A 45 -2.72 8.24 -21.84
CA TYR A 45 -3.51 7.08 -21.44
C TYR A 45 -3.84 7.09 -19.95
N LEU A 46 -5.07 6.68 -19.62
CA LEU A 46 -5.50 6.34 -18.28
C LEU A 46 -5.45 4.81 -18.13
N ALA A 47 -4.65 4.31 -17.19
CA ALA A 47 -4.62 2.90 -16.85
C ALA A 47 -5.55 2.62 -15.65
N ASP A 48 -6.60 1.81 -15.83
CA ASP A 48 -7.32 1.23 -14.69
C ASP A 48 -6.65 -0.09 -14.31
N THR A 49 -6.20 -0.18 -13.05
CA THR A 49 -5.53 -1.37 -12.53
C THR A 49 -6.37 -2.00 -11.41
N PRO A 50 -6.28 -3.32 -11.22
CA PRO A 50 -6.68 -3.95 -9.96
C PRO A 50 -6.03 -3.20 -8.78
N GLY A 51 -6.75 -3.05 -7.67
CA GLY A 51 -6.12 -2.59 -6.43
C GLY A 51 -5.32 -3.74 -5.80
N PHE A 52 -4.29 -3.43 -5.01
CA PHE A 52 -3.65 -4.42 -4.17
C PHE A 52 -4.61 -4.87 -3.06
N SER A 53 -4.84 -6.18 -2.91
CA SER A 53 -5.59 -6.74 -1.77
C SER A 53 -4.74 -6.80 -0.50
N THR A 54 -3.45 -7.06 -0.69
CA THR A 54 -2.38 -7.07 0.29
C THR A 54 -1.12 -6.53 -0.40
N LEU A 55 -0.28 -5.81 0.33
CA LEU A 55 0.96 -5.25 -0.20
C LEU A 55 2.10 -5.68 0.72
N GLU A 56 2.80 -6.74 0.34
CA GLU A 56 3.95 -7.25 1.07
C GLU A 56 5.21 -6.57 0.51
N LEU A 57 5.65 -5.48 1.15
CA LEU A 57 6.76 -4.65 0.69
C LEU A 57 8.06 -5.46 0.47
N TYR A 58 8.29 -6.48 1.29
CA TYR A 58 9.44 -7.37 1.14
C TYR A 58 9.39 -8.20 -0.15
N GLU A 59 8.20 -8.69 -0.54
CA GLU A 59 8.05 -9.52 -1.75
C GLU A 59 8.34 -8.73 -3.04
N VAL A 60 8.15 -7.41 -2.99
CA VAL A 60 8.50 -6.49 -4.09
C VAL A 60 9.91 -5.92 -3.97
N GLY A 61 10.73 -6.46 -3.05
CA GLY A 61 12.16 -6.13 -2.93
C GLY A 61 12.46 -4.82 -2.21
N ILE A 62 11.50 -4.25 -1.47
CA ILE A 62 11.73 -3.05 -0.66
C ILE A 62 12.38 -3.48 0.67
N ARG A 63 13.57 -2.98 0.94
CA ARG A 63 14.26 -3.15 2.23
C ARG A 63 13.74 -2.14 3.25
N ALA A 64 13.95 -2.43 4.54
CA ALA A 64 13.54 -1.55 5.62
C ALA A 64 14.07 -0.10 5.43
N GLU A 65 15.31 0.08 4.95
CA GLU A 65 15.93 1.40 4.71
C GLU A 65 15.25 2.20 3.61
N GLN A 66 14.62 1.50 2.67
CA GLN A 66 13.97 2.13 1.53
C GLN A 66 12.56 2.64 1.87
N VAL A 67 11.98 2.24 3.00
CA VAL A 67 10.66 2.72 3.45
C VAL A 67 10.63 4.24 3.56
N THR A 68 11.72 4.86 4.03
CA THR A 68 11.82 6.32 4.19
C THR A 68 11.58 7.07 2.87
N LEU A 69 11.87 6.46 1.71
CA LEU A 69 11.61 7.05 0.39
C LEU A 69 10.11 7.27 0.12
N GLY A 70 9.22 6.51 0.78
CA GLY A 70 7.77 6.70 0.72
C GLY A 70 7.22 7.78 1.66
N PHE A 71 8.06 8.33 2.53
CA PHE A 71 7.70 9.34 3.53
C PHE A 71 8.60 10.58 3.36
N PRO A 72 8.35 11.42 2.35
CA PRO A 72 9.22 12.55 1.99
C PRO A 72 9.42 13.57 3.13
N GLU A 73 8.45 13.69 4.04
CA GLU A 73 8.55 14.53 5.23
C GLU A 73 9.65 14.06 6.20
N ILE A 74 9.90 12.74 6.29
CA ILE A 74 10.87 12.19 7.24
C ILE A 74 12.28 12.62 6.89
N GLY A 75 12.64 12.65 5.59
CA GLY A 75 13.99 13.01 5.16
C GLY A 75 14.47 14.38 5.63
N ARG A 76 13.57 15.40 5.64
CA ARG A 76 13.91 16.74 6.15
C ARG A 76 13.81 16.83 7.67
N LEU A 77 12.82 16.17 8.25
CA LEU A 77 12.59 16.23 9.70
C LEU A 77 13.58 15.40 10.51
N SER A 78 14.33 14.50 9.87
CA SER A 78 15.35 13.68 10.51
C SER A 78 16.73 14.33 10.58
N GLU A 79 16.98 15.45 9.88
CA GLU A 79 18.28 16.16 9.93
C GLU A 79 18.75 16.46 11.37
N PRO A 80 17.88 16.88 12.31
CA PRO A 80 18.29 17.15 13.69
C PRO A 80 18.40 15.90 14.58
N CYS A 81 18.23 14.69 14.04
CA CYS A 81 18.37 13.47 14.82
C CYS A 81 19.77 13.37 15.43
N ARG A 82 19.82 12.92 16.68
CA ARG A 82 21.08 12.69 17.39
C ARG A 82 22.02 11.72 16.65
N PHE A 83 21.45 10.72 15.97
CA PHE A 83 22.17 9.65 15.30
C PHE A 83 21.95 9.73 13.78
N GLN A 84 23.02 9.55 13.01
CA GLN A 84 22.99 9.57 11.55
C GLN A 84 22.22 8.37 10.96
N ASP A 85 22.21 7.24 11.68
CA ASP A 85 21.52 6.00 11.35
C ASP A 85 20.22 5.82 12.15
N CYS A 86 19.62 6.91 12.63
CA CYS A 86 18.35 6.86 13.34
C CYS A 86 17.28 6.20 12.47
N ARG A 87 16.68 5.10 12.94
CA ARG A 87 15.63 4.36 12.23
C ARG A 87 14.25 4.96 12.49
N HIS A 88 14.16 5.85 13.47
CA HIS A 88 12.97 6.57 13.91
C HIS A 88 11.88 5.69 14.54
N LEU A 89 12.29 4.57 15.13
CA LEU A 89 11.42 3.61 15.82
C LEU A 89 11.23 3.91 17.31
N GLY A 90 11.94 4.90 17.85
CA GLY A 90 11.84 5.28 19.26
C GLY A 90 13.18 5.60 19.91
N GLU A 91 14.22 5.80 19.10
CA GLU A 91 15.56 6.09 19.58
C GLU A 91 15.60 7.40 20.38
N PRO A 92 16.38 7.44 21.46
CA PRO A 92 16.56 8.67 22.21
C PRO A 92 17.20 9.75 21.33
N GLY A 93 16.60 10.94 21.27
CA GLY A 93 17.07 12.03 20.39
C GLY A 93 16.63 11.91 18.93
N CYS A 94 15.62 11.07 18.63
CA CYS A 94 14.89 11.15 17.36
C CYS A 94 14.10 12.45 17.27
N ALA A 95 14.25 13.19 16.18
CA ALA A 95 13.60 14.49 15.97
C ALA A 95 12.12 14.38 15.54
N LEU A 96 11.70 13.25 14.96
CA LEU A 96 10.36 13.10 14.37
C LEU A 96 9.19 13.31 15.36
N PRO A 97 9.21 12.78 16.60
CA PRO A 97 8.08 12.95 17.52
C PRO A 97 7.76 14.40 17.92
N GLY A 98 8.76 15.28 17.86
CA GLY A 98 8.59 16.72 18.14
C GLY A 98 8.48 17.59 16.88
N GLY A 99 8.58 16.97 15.69
CA GLY A 99 8.51 17.67 14.42
C GLY A 99 7.08 17.84 13.88
N PRO A 100 6.87 18.68 12.87
CA PRO A 100 5.59 18.88 12.20
C PRO A 100 5.25 17.70 11.26
N ILE A 101 5.13 16.50 11.82
CA ILE A 101 4.68 15.27 11.13
C ILE A 101 3.32 14.85 11.70
N HIS A 102 2.41 14.44 10.82
CA HIS A 102 1.13 13.90 11.28
C HIS A 102 1.35 12.61 12.08
N PRO A 103 0.73 12.42 13.26
CA PRO A 103 0.92 11.23 14.09
C PRO A 103 0.73 9.91 13.32
N ASP A 104 -0.37 9.78 12.56
CA ASP A 104 -0.65 8.59 11.76
C ASP A 104 0.41 8.30 10.69
N ARG A 105 1.08 9.33 10.16
CA ARG A 105 2.17 9.16 9.18
C ARG A 105 3.39 8.56 9.86
N LEU A 106 3.76 9.08 11.03
CA LEU A 106 4.87 8.55 11.82
C LEU A 106 4.58 7.13 12.31
N GLU A 107 3.36 6.87 12.78
CA GLU A 107 2.92 5.54 13.18
C GLU A 107 2.97 4.55 12.02
N ARG A 108 2.44 4.94 10.84
CA ARG A 108 2.47 4.10 9.64
C ARG A 108 3.90 3.80 9.20
N TYR A 109 4.77 4.81 9.20
CA TYR A 109 6.19 4.62 8.88
C TYR A 109 6.82 3.59 9.82
N ARG A 110 6.63 3.74 11.14
CA ARG A 110 7.18 2.82 12.15
C ARG A 110 6.67 1.40 11.96
N LEU A 111 5.37 1.24 11.72
CA LEU A 111 4.76 -0.05 11.44
C LEU A 111 5.43 -0.73 10.24
N LEU A 112 5.54 -0.05 9.10
CA LEU A 112 6.14 -0.61 7.89
C LEU A 112 7.62 -0.90 8.06
N ARG A 113 8.35 -0.01 8.76
CA ARG A 113 9.77 -0.16 9.06
C ARG A 113 10.02 -1.39 9.94
N SER A 114 9.27 -1.55 11.05
CA SER A 114 9.35 -2.73 11.92
C SER A 114 8.99 -4.02 11.19
N GLN A 115 7.89 -4.02 10.42
CA GLN A 115 7.47 -5.19 9.64
C GLN A 115 8.56 -5.67 8.68
N LEU A 116 9.30 -4.75 8.06
CA LEU A 116 10.39 -5.07 7.15
C LEU A 116 11.68 -5.50 7.85
N GLU A 117 11.94 -5.02 9.08
CA GLU A 117 13.06 -5.49 9.91
C GLU A 117 12.83 -6.91 10.46
N ASP A 118 11.57 -7.26 10.73
CA ASP A 118 11.18 -8.56 11.27
C ASP A 118 11.07 -9.66 10.20
N VAL A 119 11.21 -9.32 8.91
CA VAL A 119 11.18 -10.35 7.85
C VAL A 119 12.40 -11.26 7.96
N ASN A 120 12.15 -12.52 8.31
CA ASN A 120 13.15 -13.57 8.20
C ASN A 120 13.22 -14.08 6.75
N PRO A 121 14.30 -13.80 5.99
CA PRO A 121 14.44 -14.23 4.61
C PRO A 121 14.51 -15.77 4.44
N TYR A 122 14.73 -16.51 5.54
CA TYR A 122 14.82 -17.97 5.58
C TYR A 122 13.54 -18.65 6.09
N ALA A 123 12.50 -17.89 6.44
CA ALA A 123 11.21 -18.47 6.84
C ALA A 123 10.56 -19.17 5.64
N LYS A 124 10.54 -20.51 5.66
CA LYS A 124 9.84 -21.31 4.65
C LYS A 124 8.35 -20.92 4.62
N LYS A 125 7.85 -20.45 3.47
CA LYS A 125 6.40 -20.31 3.21
C LYS A 125 5.74 -21.68 3.46
N GLY A 126 4.97 -21.79 4.54
CA GLY A 126 4.21 -22.99 4.84
C GLY A 126 3.28 -23.32 3.68
N ARG A 127 3.48 -24.48 3.04
CA ARG A 127 2.51 -25.00 2.06
C ARG A 127 1.17 -25.17 2.77
N GLY A 128 0.12 -24.55 2.24
CA GLY A 128 -1.23 -24.68 2.76
C GLY A 128 -1.60 -26.15 2.95
N ARG A 129 -2.01 -26.52 4.17
CA ARG A 129 -2.66 -27.79 4.42
C ARG A 129 -4.06 -27.73 3.80
N THR A 130 -4.23 -28.30 2.61
CA THR A 130 -5.54 -28.82 2.22
C THR A 130 -5.85 -29.98 3.16
N MET A 131 -6.76 -29.73 4.11
CA MET A 131 -7.44 -30.80 4.85
C MET A 131 -8.26 -31.57 3.81
N ALA A 132 -7.86 -32.80 3.53
CA ALA A 132 -8.73 -33.75 2.84
C ALA A 132 -9.83 -34.15 3.82
N GLU A 133 -11.09 -33.93 3.45
CA GLU A 133 -12.24 -34.50 4.15
C GLU A 133 -12.27 -36.02 3.92
N PRO A 134 -12.52 -36.85 4.95
CA PRO A 134 -12.67 -38.28 4.75
C PRO A 134 -14.05 -38.58 4.15
N VAL A 135 -14.04 -39.57 3.25
CA VAL A 135 -15.21 -40.23 2.63
C VAL A 135 -16.04 -40.98 3.66
#